data_AF-A0A1Y5SCM1-F1
#
_entry.id   AF-A0A1Y5SCM1-F1
#
_cell.length_a   1.000
_cell.length_b   1.000
_cell.length_c   1.000
_cell.angle_alpha   90.00
_cell.angle_beta   90.00
_cell.angle_gamma   90.00
#
_symmetry.space_group_name_H-M   'P 1'
#
loop_
_entity.id
_entity.type
_entity.pdbx_description
1 polymer ?
#
loop_
_entity_poly.entity_id
_entity_poly.type
_entity_poly.pdbx_seq_one_letter_code
_entity_poly.pdbx_strand_id
1 'polypeptide(L)'
;MSQFVQPRLVNPPDGDPGIYLDFRFGRRAMLFDLGDLGPLSPRELLRVSHVFVSHAHMDHVAGFDPLLRLRLNRPRPLTLIGPEGFLRQTESRLGGFSWNLLDETSVDFRLAVHEFDGRRIAAAAEFRAREAFRRRDLSPPAFGDGVAHAEDDLAVEAVALDHGIPSLAFALQESLRVNVWRTGLDDLGLPVGSWLDVAKAAIRAGAPDEQRVAIPGHDAMHLGKLRERVFQVGPGQRVAYVTDAADTPGNRERIVDLARGADHLFIEAAFAEADRGRATATSHLTARAAGEIAHATGARRVTGFHHSARYGGAPSEIPAQLAAALDPEAPGEEMGAPTDPDVEPNWVRRWRRNGASTKAALARFDGLPVVTPDEMAGAWRGDGMPTGHPLDGLLERLGWRGKRFDGDGRADPLVFHPGLALDPALMPLTVALRWPRLARSVPVRAGFGLVRGALRARGPAASLARVEFRGCLGTAMIYDRQPIVDHFRRIDETRLLGLMQTPLAPPYFFVLTAER
;
A
#
# COMPACT_ATOMS: atom_id res chain seq x y z
N MET A 1 13.98 -4.90 -3.56
CA MET A 1 14.68 -4.05 -2.57
C MET A 1 13.84 -3.98 -1.29
N SER A 2 14.34 -4.39 -0.12
CA SER A 2 13.55 -4.46 1.13
C SER A 2 13.46 -3.09 1.83
N GLN A 3 12.26 -2.65 2.16
CA GLN A 3 12.00 -1.40 2.90
C GLN A 3 12.48 -1.52 4.36
N PHE A 4 12.97 -0.42 4.93
CA PHE A 4 13.32 -0.27 6.35
C PHE A 4 12.07 -0.30 7.24
N VAL A 5 11.06 0.48 6.86
CA VAL A 5 9.71 0.46 7.42
C VAL A 5 8.68 0.06 6.38
N GLN A 6 7.64 -0.66 6.79
CA GLN A 6 6.46 -0.93 5.98
C GLN A 6 5.34 0.03 6.42
N PRO A 7 5.16 1.17 5.73
CA PRO A 7 4.10 2.10 6.06
C PRO A 7 2.76 1.60 5.52
N ARG A 8 1.69 1.78 6.31
CA ARG A 8 0.31 1.58 5.88
C ARG A 8 -0.62 2.52 6.63
N LEU A 9 -1.74 2.89 6.01
CA LEU A 9 -2.83 3.54 6.75
C LEU A 9 -3.32 2.63 7.88
N VAL A 10 -3.70 3.24 8.99
CA VAL A 10 -4.39 2.57 10.09
C VAL A 10 -5.83 2.29 9.66
N ASN A 11 -6.50 3.32 9.16
CA ASN A 11 -7.89 3.29 8.72
C ASN A 11 -8.01 3.27 7.18
N PRO A 12 -9.19 2.97 6.62
CA PRO A 12 -9.50 3.26 5.23
C PRO A 12 -9.27 4.74 4.87
N PRO A 13 -9.12 5.12 3.59
CA PRO A 13 -8.88 6.50 3.18
C PRO A 13 -9.92 7.52 3.64
N ASP A 14 -11.14 7.09 3.96
CA ASP A 14 -12.27 7.87 4.45
C ASP A 14 -12.46 7.82 5.98
N GLY A 15 -11.57 7.15 6.71
CA GLY A 15 -11.54 7.13 8.17
C GLY A 15 -10.54 8.10 8.78
N ASP A 16 -10.42 8.03 10.10
CA ASP A 16 -9.51 8.86 10.89
C ASP A 16 -8.06 8.79 10.37
N PRO A 17 -7.35 9.94 10.31
CA PRO A 17 -5.94 10.00 9.93
C PRO A 17 -5.05 9.12 10.77
N GLY A 18 -4.12 8.46 10.08
CA GLY A 18 -3.01 7.81 10.74
C GLY A 18 -2.30 6.77 9.89
N ILE A 19 -0.97 6.70 10.04
CA ILE A 19 -0.17 5.63 9.45
C ILE A 19 0.60 4.84 10.51
N TYR A 20 0.64 3.53 10.32
CA TYR A 20 1.45 2.60 11.10
C TYR A 20 2.74 2.28 10.34
N LEU A 21 3.87 2.58 10.97
CA LEU A 21 5.22 2.37 10.45
C LEU A 21 5.82 1.11 11.09
N ASP A 22 5.69 -0.04 10.42
CA ASP A 22 6.23 -1.31 10.92
C ASP A 22 7.71 -1.49 10.55
N PHE A 23 8.61 -1.56 11.52
CA PHE A 23 10.04 -1.79 11.26
C PHE A 23 10.30 -3.25 10.92
N ARG A 24 10.82 -3.52 9.71
CA ARG A 24 11.01 -4.91 9.23
C ARG A 24 11.93 -5.75 10.11
N PHE A 25 12.97 -5.14 10.66
CA PHE A 25 14.02 -5.83 11.41
C PHE A 25 14.03 -5.45 12.89
N GLY A 26 12.90 -4.93 13.40
CA GLY A 26 12.75 -4.51 14.79
C GLY A 26 11.40 -4.93 15.38
N ARG A 27 11.40 -5.35 16.66
CA ARG A 27 10.15 -5.50 17.44
C ARG A 27 9.63 -4.14 17.91
N ARG A 28 9.53 -3.19 16.97
CA ARG A 28 9.05 -1.83 17.19
C ARG A 28 8.19 -1.34 16.03
N ALA A 29 7.36 -0.36 16.31
CA ALA A 29 6.62 0.44 15.34
C ALA A 29 6.58 1.90 15.77
N MET A 30 6.18 2.76 14.86
CA MET A 30 5.83 4.15 15.12
C MET A 30 4.45 4.44 14.51
N LEU A 31 3.78 5.47 15.03
CA LEU A 31 2.54 6.00 14.47
C LEU A 31 2.75 7.46 14.08
N PHE A 32 2.22 7.86 12.92
CA PHE A 32 1.88 9.26 12.69
C PHE A 32 0.36 9.36 12.81
N ASP A 33 -0.09 10.25 13.68
CA ASP A 33 -1.42 10.34 14.28
C ASP A 33 -1.93 9.08 15.00
N LEU A 34 -2.94 9.29 15.86
CA LEU A 34 -3.59 8.25 16.64
C LEU A 34 -5.09 8.52 16.81
N GLY A 35 -5.81 8.70 15.69
CA GLY A 35 -7.27 8.65 15.66
C GLY A 35 -7.83 7.29 16.08
N ASP A 36 -8.81 6.75 15.36
CA ASP A 36 -9.24 5.38 15.62
C ASP A 36 -8.10 4.37 15.41
N LEU A 37 -7.78 3.63 16.48
CA LEU A 37 -6.77 2.56 16.49
C LEU A 37 -7.40 1.16 16.48
N GLY A 38 -8.73 1.05 16.41
CA GLY A 38 -9.48 -0.20 16.38
C GLY A 38 -8.99 -1.22 15.33
N PRO A 39 -8.58 -0.80 14.12
CA PRO A 39 -8.02 -1.72 13.12
C PRO A 39 -6.66 -2.33 13.47
N LEU A 40 -5.93 -1.79 14.45
CA LEU A 40 -4.64 -2.35 14.90
C LEU A 40 -4.85 -3.39 16.00
N SER A 41 -4.18 -4.54 15.86
CA SER A 41 -4.22 -5.55 16.91
C SER A 41 -3.48 -5.08 18.18
N PRO A 42 -3.82 -5.60 19.37
CA PRO A 42 -3.07 -5.33 20.59
C PRO A 42 -1.57 -5.65 20.47
N ARG A 43 -1.20 -6.64 19.65
CA ARG A 43 0.21 -7.00 19.39
C ARG A 43 0.96 -5.91 18.62
N GLU A 44 0.30 -5.25 17.68
CA GLU A 44 0.87 -4.12 16.93
C GLU A 44 0.99 -2.89 17.82
N LEU A 45 -0.08 -2.55 18.56
CA LEU A 45 -0.09 -1.41 19.48
C LEU A 45 0.98 -1.50 20.58
N LEU A 46 1.25 -2.70 21.10
CA LEU A 46 2.32 -2.92 22.08
C LEU A 46 3.74 -2.75 21.51
N ARG A 47 3.91 -2.74 20.19
CA ARG A 47 5.20 -2.46 19.53
C ARG A 47 5.43 -0.96 19.31
N VAL A 48 4.38 -0.14 19.35
CA VAL A 48 4.47 1.31 19.12
C VAL A 48 5.38 1.94 20.15
N SER A 49 6.45 2.57 19.71
CA SER A 49 7.44 3.22 20.58
C SER A 49 7.25 4.73 20.63
N HIS A 50 6.86 5.31 19.50
CA HIS A 50 6.66 6.74 19.31
C HIS A 50 5.35 6.97 18.56
N VAL A 51 4.67 8.06 18.90
CA VAL A 51 3.54 8.59 18.15
C VAL A 51 3.81 10.05 17.87
N PHE A 52 3.68 10.45 16.61
CA PHE A 52 3.85 11.82 16.17
C PHE A 52 2.48 12.34 15.78
N VAL A 53 2.01 13.37 16.46
CA VAL A 53 0.67 13.93 16.34
C VAL A 53 0.76 15.21 15.54
N SER A 54 0.05 15.28 14.43
CA SER A 54 -0.02 16.47 13.58
C SER A 54 -0.62 17.63 14.37
N HIS A 55 -1.79 17.42 14.95
CA HIS A 55 -2.50 18.33 15.83
C HIS A 55 -3.58 17.58 16.63
N ALA A 56 -4.24 18.27 17.56
CA ALA A 56 -5.15 17.64 18.52
C ALA A 56 -6.65 17.80 18.19
N HIS A 57 -7.02 17.74 16.91
CA HIS A 57 -8.41 17.44 16.56
C HIS A 57 -8.75 16.00 16.94
N MET A 58 -10.04 15.75 17.21
CA MET A 58 -10.50 14.50 17.83
C MET A 58 -10.08 13.27 17.01
N ASP A 59 -10.26 13.31 15.70
CA ASP A 59 -9.91 12.26 14.74
C ASP A 59 -8.40 12.03 14.58
N HIS A 60 -7.55 12.86 15.16
CA HIS A 60 -6.10 12.65 15.20
C HIS A 60 -5.61 12.07 16.54
N VAL A 61 -6.41 12.15 17.61
CA VAL A 61 -6.00 11.76 18.97
C VAL A 61 -6.98 10.85 19.72
N ALA A 62 -8.12 10.49 19.13
CA ALA A 62 -9.16 9.69 19.79
C ALA A 62 -8.61 8.37 20.37
N GLY A 63 -7.62 7.76 19.72
CA GLY A 63 -6.98 6.50 20.10
C GLY A 63 -6.00 6.56 21.27
N PHE A 64 -5.77 7.73 21.86
CA PHE A 64 -4.88 7.85 23.02
C PHE A 64 -5.33 6.97 24.21
N ASP A 65 -6.62 7.02 24.59
CA ASP A 65 -7.13 6.30 25.75
C ASP A 65 -7.04 4.76 25.60
N PRO A 66 -7.44 4.13 24.47
CA PRO A 66 -7.27 2.69 24.29
C PRO A 66 -5.79 2.28 24.27
N LEU A 67 -4.90 3.11 23.70
CA LEU A 67 -3.46 2.85 23.71
C LEU A 67 -2.88 2.95 25.14
N LEU A 68 -3.25 3.98 25.90
CA LEU A 68 -2.87 4.16 27.30
C LEU A 68 -3.32 2.97 28.15
N ARG A 69 -4.60 2.58 28.04
CA ARG A 69 -5.18 1.44 28.75
C ARG A 69 -4.42 0.14 28.47
N LEU A 70 -4.01 -0.09 27.23
CA LEU A 70 -3.25 -1.27 26.83
C LEU A 70 -1.82 -1.27 27.42
N ARG A 71 -1.26 -0.09 27.68
CA ARG A 71 0.14 0.11 28.11
C ARG A 71 0.33 0.26 29.62
N LEU A 72 -0.70 0.68 30.35
CA LEU A 72 -0.64 1.06 31.78
C LEU A 72 0.13 0.07 32.68
N ASN A 73 0.00 -1.24 32.42
CA ASN A 73 0.64 -2.30 33.23
C ASN A 73 1.87 -2.92 32.53
N ARG A 74 2.59 -2.15 31.71
CA ARG A 74 3.77 -2.61 30.96
C ARG A 74 4.93 -1.62 31.11
N PRO A 75 6.16 -2.10 31.35
CA PRO A 75 7.30 -1.22 31.66
C PRO A 75 7.89 -0.50 30.43
N ARG A 76 7.40 -0.78 29.22
CA ARG A 76 7.96 -0.22 27.98
C ARG A 76 7.47 1.22 27.81
N PRO A 77 8.38 2.22 27.70
CA PRO A 77 7.99 3.62 27.57
C PRO A 77 7.25 3.88 26.25
N LEU A 78 6.50 4.97 26.21
CA LEU A 78 5.86 5.52 25.03
C LEU A 78 6.23 7.01 24.95
N THR A 79 6.61 7.47 23.76
CA THR A 79 6.89 8.89 23.51
C THR A 79 5.83 9.44 22.59
N LEU A 80 5.21 10.57 22.95
CA LEU A 80 4.33 11.34 22.08
C LEU A 80 5.01 12.65 21.72
N ILE A 81 4.91 13.04 20.45
CA ILE A 81 5.40 14.32 19.96
C ILE A 81 4.22 15.01 19.29
N GLY A 82 3.93 16.26 19.64
CA GLY A 82 2.86 17.03 19.02
C GLY A 82 3.22 18.51 18.92
N PRO A 83 2.31 19.35 18.39
CA PRO A 83 2.55 20.79 18.27
C PRO A 83 2.55 21.50 19.63
N GLU A 84 2.84 22.80 19.62
CA GLU A 84 2.73 23.66 20.78
C GLU A 84 1.36 23.51 21.49
N GLY A 85 1.37 23.34 22.81
CA GLY A 85 0.17 23.14 23.64
C GLY A 85 -0.25 21.67 23.82
N PHE A 86 0.35 20.74 23.08
CA PHE A 86 0.03 19.31 23.15
C PHE A 86 0.35 18.67 24.51
N LEU A 87 1.37 19.15 25.22
CA LEU A 87 1.72 18.67 26.55
C LEU A 87 0.61 18.97 27.55
N ARG A 88 0.10 20.21 27.57
CA ARG A 88 -1.04 20.61 28.41
C ARG A 88 -2.30 19.80 28.08
N GLN A 89 -2.56 19.55 26.80
CA GLN A 89 -3.70 18.72 26.38
C GLN A 89 -3.56 17.27 26.89
N THR A 90 -2.36 16.70 26.80
CA THR A 90 -2.08 15.36 27.30
C THR A 90 -2.21 15.27 28.82
N GLU A 91 -1.67 16.26 29.54
CA GLU A 91 -1.81 16.39 31.00
C GLU A 91 -3.28 16.49 31.42
N SER A 92 -4.06 17.32 30.73
CA SER A 92 -5.49 17.47 30.99
C SER A 92 -6.26 16.16 30.75
N ARG A 93 -5.90 15.42 29.70
CA ARG A 93 -6.52 14.13 29.38
C ARG A 93 -6.18 13.06 30.42
N LEU A 94 -4.94 13.01 30.89
CA LEU A 94 -4.52 12.15 32.01
C LEU A 94 -5.21 12.52 33.32
N GLY A 95 -5.43 13.82 33.56
CA GLY A 95 -6.18 14.35 34.72
C GLY A 95 -7.67 14.01 34.71
N GLY A 96 -8.22 13.54 33.58
CA GLY A 96 -9.60 13.06 33.47
C GLY A 96 -9.85 11.70 34.14
N PHE A 97 -8.81 11.03 34.63
CA PHE A 97 -8.90 9.71 35.27
C PHE A 97 -8.52 9.74 36.75
N SER A 98 -9.11 8.82 37.53
CA SER A 98 -8.73 8.56 38.92
C SER A 98 -7.63 7.50 39.00
N TRP A 99 -6.48 7.85 39.58
CA TRP A 99 -5.29 7.00 39.66
C TRP A 99 -5.02 6.44 41.07
N ASN A 100 -6.04 6.32 41.93
CA ASN A 100 -5.92 5.95 43.34
C ASN A 100 -5.38 4.53 43.61
N LEU A 101 -5.17 3.72 42.57
CA LEU A 101 -4.60 2.37 42.65
C LEU A 101 -3.14 2.31 42.15
N LEU A 102 -2.57 3.44 41.72
CA LEU A 102 -1.17 3.52 41.33
C LEU A 102 -0.33 4.10 42.47
N ASP A 103 0.82 3.49 42.69
CA ASP A 103 1.78 3.83 43.75
C ASP A 103 3.23 3.52 43.31
N GLU A 104 4.21 3.75 44.19
CA GLU A 104 5.62 3.48 43.93
C GLU A 104 5.94 2.01 43.61
N THR A 105 5.06 1.08 43.97
CA THR A 105 5.23 -0.37 43.74
C THR A 105 4.70 -0.83 42.39
N SER A 106 3.87 -0.01 41.75
CA SER A 106 3.23 -0.28 40.46
C SER A 106 4.25 -0.51 39.33
N VAL A 107 3.81 -1.07 38.20
CA VAL A 107 4.67 -1.16 37.00
C VAL A 107 5.01 0.24 36.51
N ASP A 108 6.29 0.51 36.25
CA ASP A 108 6.77 1.82 35.81
C ASP A 108 6.53 2.05 34.30
N PHE A 109 5.25 2.13 33.91
CA PHE A 109 4.91 2.65 32.60
C PHE A 109 5.23 4.16 32.55
N ARG A 110 5.98 4.57 31.54
CA ARG A 110 6.48 5.94 31.37
C ARG A 110 5.98 6.51 30.04
N LEU A 111 5.32 7.66 30.11
CA LEU A 111 4.86 8.42 28.96
C LEU A 111 5.68 9.72 28.88
N ALA A 112 6.54 9.82 27.87
CA ALA A 112 7.21 11.07 27.54
C ALA A 112 6.36 11.86 26.52
N VAL A 113 6.25 13.16 26.70
CA VAL A 113 5.53 14.06 25.79
C VAL A 113 6.43 15.22 25.41
N HIS A 114 6.61 15.45 24.13
CA HIS A 114 7.42 16.53 23.58
C HIS A 114 6.56 17.48 22.75
N GLU A 115 6.82 18.79 22.86
CA GLU A 115 6.18 19.82 22.03
C GLU A 115 7.17 20.33 21.01
N PHE A 116 6.78 20.28 19.74
CA PHE A 116 7.51 20.83 18.61
C PHE A 116 6.92 22.20 18.25
N ASP A 117 7.74 23.25 18.29
CA ASP A 117 7.33 24.65 18.09
C ASP A 117 7.28 25.08 16.60
N GLY A 118 7.35 24.11 15.69
CA GLY A 118 7.50 24.35 14.25
C GLY A 118 8.95 24.42 13.78
N ARG A 119 9.92 24.46 14.70
CA ARG A 119 11.35 24.42 14.41
C ARG A 119 12.10 23.34 15.18
N ARG A 120 11.83 23.15 16.47
CA ARG A 120 12.55 22.21 17.35
C ARG A 120 11.66 21.76 18.50
N ILE A 121 12.16 20.81 19.29
CA ILE A 121 11.50 20.45 20.55
C ILE A 121 11.74 21.55 21.58
N ALA A 122 10.68 22.28 21.92
CA ALA A 122 10.73 23.44 22.82
C ALA A 122 10.41 23.09 24.27
N ALA A 123 9.59 22.06 24.49
CA ALA A 123 9.22 21.56 25.81
C ALA A 123 9.16 20.04 25.83
N ALA A 124 9.46 19.45 26.99
CA ALA A 124 9.37 18.02 27.23
C ALA A 124 8.92 17.75 28.67
N ALA A 125 8.08 16.74 28.87
CA ALA A 125 7.73 16.24 30.19
C ALA A 125 7.54 14.72 30.19
N GLU A 126 7.63 14.13 31.37
CA GLU A 126 7.34 12.72 31.62
C GLU A 126 6.14 12.59 32.57
N PHE A 127 5.32 11.59 32.34
CA PHE A 127 4.22 11.16 33.20
C PHE A 127 4.40 9.67 33.50
N ARG A 128 4.60 9.36 34.79
CA ARG A 128 4.90 7.98 35.24
C ARG A 128 3.71 7.38 35.96
N ALA A 129 3.39 6.12 35.66
CA ALA A 129 2.32 5.41 36.35
C ALA A 129 2.55 5.36 37.87
N ARG A 130 3.79 5.12 38.31
CA ARG A 130 4.18 5.11 39.74
C ARG A 130 3.96 6.43 40.49
N GLU A 131 3.84 7.52 39.74
CA GLU A 131 3.65 8.86 40.28
C GLU A 131 2.23 9.36 40.01
N ALA A 132 1.30 8.44 39.72
CA ALA A 132 -0.08 8.71 39.33
C ALA A 132 -0.18 9.67 38.15
N PHE A 133 0.75 9.56 37.19
CA PHE A 133 0.89 10.43 36.04
C PHE A 133 0.95 11.92 36.40
N ARG A 134 1.56 12.28 37.54
CA ARG A 134 1.93 13.67 37.78
C ARG A 134 3.02 14.10 36.81
N ARG A 135 2.92 15.32 36.33
CA ARG A 135 3.89 15.91 35.40
C ARG A 135 5.25 16.06 36.05
N ARG A 136 6.28 15.65 35.32
CA ARG A 136 7.67 15.97 35.59
C ARG A 136 8.30 16.61 34.36
N ASP A 137 8.69 17.87 34.47
CA ASP A 137 9.40 18.55 33.37
C ASP A 137 10.75 17.90 33.10
N LEU A 138 11.06 17.75 31.81
CA LEU A 138 12.33 17.25 31.30
C LEU A 138 13.04 18.37 30.54
N SER A 139 14.36 18.27 30.44
CA SER A 139 15.09 19.08 29.47
C SER A 139 14.71 18.62 28.05
N PRO A 140 14.30 19.54 27.15
CA PRO A 140 14.03 19.18 25.77
C PRO A 140 15.26 18.53 25.12
N PRO A 141 15.07 17.46 24.32
CA PRO A 141 16.16 16.88 23.55
C PRO A 141 16.71 17.90 22.54
N ALA A 142 18.04 18.01 22.47
CA ALA A 142 18.73 18.93 21.57
C ALA A 142 18.91 18.31 20.17
N PHE A 143 17.79 18.14 19.45
CA PHE A 143 17.83 17.79 18.02
C PHE A 143 18.12 19.02 17.16
N GLY A 144 18.54 18.80 15.91
CA GLY A 144 18.71 19.88 14.93
C GLY A 144 17.38 20.54 14.55
N ASP A 145 17.45 21.72 13.93
CA ASP A 145 16.26 22.39 13.39
C ASP A 145 15.53 21.48 12.39
N GLY A 146 14.19 21.47 12.46
CA GLY A 146 13.32 20.64 11.63
C GLY A 146 13.24 19.17 12.06
N VAL A 147 13.89 18.76 13.16
CA VAL A 147 13.96 17.36 13.60
C VAL A 147 13.12 17.15 14.87
N ALA A 148 12.09 16.32 14.76
CA ALA A 148 11.22 15.94 15.88
C ALA A 148 11.76 14.74 16.67
N HIS A 149 12.54 13.87 16.02
CA HIS A 149 13.19 12.72 16.66
C HIS A 149 14.41 12.27 15.85
N ALA A 150 15.47 11.83 16.51
CA ALA A 150 16.67 11.31 15.86
C ALA A 150 17.21 10.07 16.59
N GLU A 151 17.66 9.11 15.80
CA GLU A 151 18.41 7.92 16.22
C GLU A 151 19.62 7.73 15.28
N ASP A 152 20.47 6.75 15.57
CA ASP A 152 21.66 6.48 14.75
C ASP A 152 21.31 6.14 13.29
N ASP A 153 20.19 5.43 13.07
CA ASP A 153 19.79 4.90 11.76
C ASP A 153 18.62 5.62 11.11
N LEU A 154 18.00 6.59 11.78
CA LEU A 154 16.90 7.39 11.24
C LEU A 154 16.75 8.75 11.89
N ALA A 155 16.08 9.65 11.19
CA ALA A 155 15.47 10.85 11.75
C ALA A 155 13.98 10.93 11.37
N VAL A 156 13.19 11.58 12.21
CA VAL A 156 11.85 12.04 11.87
C VAL A 156 11.89 13.56 11.83
N GLU A 157 11.77 14.10 10.64
CA GLU A 157 11.67 15.53 10.36
C GLU A 157 10.21 15.97 10.55
N ALA A 158 10.02 17.23 10.95
CA ALA A 158 8.71 17.83 11.11
C ALA A 158 8.70 19.29 10.63
N VAL A 159 7.57 19.71 10.06
CA VAL A 159 7.30 21.10 9.69
C VAL A 159 5.87 21.46 10.07
N ALA A 160 5.65 22.67 10.59
CA ALA A 160 4.31 23.18 10.85
C ALA A 160 3.68 23.72 9.57
N LEU A 161 2.49 23.21 9.25
CA LEU A 161 1.60 23.67 8.21
C LEU A 161 0.46 24.47 8.83
N ASP A 162 -0.10 25.39 8.04
CA ASP A 162 -1.30 26.15 8.41
C ASP A 162 -2.56 25.31 8.17
N HIS A 163 -3.35 25.08 9.21
CA HIS A 163 -4.69 24.49 9.17
C HIS A 163 -5.72 25.41 9.87
N GLY A 164 -5.43 26.70 10.02
CA GLY A 164 -6.09 27.59 10.99
C GLY A 164 -5.54 27.45 12.42
N ILE A 165 -4.83 26.35 12.67
CA ILE A 165 -3.92 26.11 13.80
C ILE A 165 -2.65 25.43 13.24
N PRO A 166 -1.54 25.36 14.00
CA PRO A 166 -0.40 24.55 13.59
C PRO A 166 -0.75 23.07 13.45
N SER A 167 -0.55 22.51 12.25
CA SER A 167 -0.65 21.08 11.95
C SER A 167 0.70 20.57 11.48
N LEU A 168 1.32 19.63 12.20
CA LEU A 168 2.63 19.11 11.86
C LEU A 168 2.54 18.06 10.74
N ALA A 169 3.34 18.24 9.69
CA ALA A 169 3.65 17.20 8.73
C ALA A 169 4.98 16.53 9.10
N PHE A 170 5.11 15.23 8.81
CA PHE A 170 6.27 14.43 9.21
C PHE A 170 6.95 13.74 8.02
N ALA A 171 8.27 13.57 8.10
CA ALA A 171 8.99 12.67 7.22
C ALA A 171 9.97 11.78 8.01
N LEU A 172 9.79 10.47 7.92
CA LEU A 172 10.81 9.52 8.37
C LEU A 172 11.88 9.39 7.29
N GLN A 173 13.12 9.61 7.66
CA GLN A 173 14.31 9.44 6.83
C GLN A 173 15.24 8.41 7.45
N GLU A 174 15.43 7.25 6.80
CA GLU A 174 16.52 6.33 7.15
C GLU A 174 17.86 6.98 6.76
N SER A 175 18.86 6.95 7.65
CA SER A 175 20.15 7.63 7.43
C SER A 175 20.93 7.02 6.27
N LEU A 176 20.98 5.68 6.19
CA LEU A 176 21.72 4.98 5.15
C LEU A 176 21.17 3.57 4.93
N ARG A 177 20.83 3.27 3.67
CA ARG A 177 20.40 1.93 3.29
C ARG A 177 21.62 1.06 3.03
N VAL A 178 21.73 -0.07 3.75
CA VAL A 178 22.81 -1.05 3.54
C VAL A 178 22.22 -2.45 3.34
N ASN A 179 22.14 -2.90 2.08
CA ASN A 179 21.65 -4.23 1.74
C ASN A 179 22.80 -5.17 1.40
N VAL A 180 22.63 -6.46 1.67
CA VAL A 180 23.61 -7.49 1.28
C VAL A 180 23.37 -7.88 -0.18
N TRP A 181 24.41 -7.78 -0.99
CA TRP A 181 24.42 -8.26 -2.36
C TRP A 181 24.89 -9.72 -2.37
N ARG A 182 23.96 -10.64 -2.57
CA ARG A 182 24.22 -12.09 -2.46
C ARG A 182 25.29 -12.58 -3.44
N THR A 183 25.27 -12.07 -4.67
CA THR A 183 26.31 -12.37 -5.67
C THR A 183 27.71 -12.01 -5.17
N GLY A 184 27.85 -10.86 -4.50
CA GLY A 184 29.12 -10.46 -3.90
C GLY A 184 29.60 -11.34 -2.76
N LEU A 185 28.68 -11.92 -1.99
CA LEU A 185 29.02 -12.95 -1.00
C LEU A 185 29.51 -14.23 -1.68
N ASP A 186 28.77 -14.68 -2.68
CA ASP A 186 29.08 -15.92 -3.42
C ASP A 186 30.44 -15.79 -4.13
N ASP A 187 30.73 -14.65 -4.77
CA ASP A 187 31.99 -14.37 -5.47
C ASP A 187 33.21 -14.35 -4.54
N LEU A 188 33.03 -13.93 -3.29
CA LEU A 188 34.08 -13.91 -2.26
C LEU A 188 34.08 -15.17 -1.39
N GLY A 189 33.16 -16.12 -1.63
CA GLY A 189 32.99 -17.34 -0.85
C GLY A 189 32.62 -17.09 0.61
N LEU A 190 32.00 -15.95 0.94
CA LEU A 190 31.74 -15.55 2.32
C LEU A 190 30.42 -16.12 2.85
N PRO A 191 30.37 -16.65 4.09
CA PRO A 191 29.15 -17.19 4.65
C PRO A 191 28.17 -16.08 5.07
N VAL A 192 26.87 -16.35 4.99
CA VAL A 192 25.85 -15.51 5.62
C VAL A 192 25.88 -15.72 7.14
N GLY A 193 26.03 -14.63 7.91
CA GLY A 193 26.06 -14.71 9.37
C GLY A 193 25.95 -13.35 10.06
N SER A 194 26.01 -13.36 11.40
CA SER A 194 25.88 -12.15 12.25
C SER A 194 26.94 -11.08 12.00
N TRP A 195 28.10 -11.44 11.44
CA TRP A 195 29.14 -10.49 11.05
C TRP A 195 28.63 -9.46 10.02
N LEU A 196 27.62 -9.81 9.22
CA LEU A 196 26.98 -8.89 8.28
C LEU A 196 26.30 -7.73 9.00
N ASP A 197 25.72 -7.98 10.18
CA ASP A 197 25.07 -6.94 10.96
C ASP A 197 26.09 -6.00 11.60
N VAL A 198 27.24 -6.54 12.03
CA VAL A 198 28.39 -5.76 12.49
C VAL A 198 28.93 -4.86 11.37
N ALA A 199 29.13 -5.42 10.18
CA ALA A 199 29.60 -4.65 9.02
C ALA A 199 28.59 -3.56 8.60
N LYS A 200 27.29 -3.88 8.55
CA LYS A 200 26.24 -2.90 8.26
C LYS A 200 26.22 -1.78 9.30
N ALA A 201 26.34 -2.11 10.59
CA ALA A 201 26.39 -1.11 11.65
C ALA A 201 27.60 -0.17 11.49
N ALA A 202 28.79 -0.73 11.21
CA ALA A 202 29.99 0.07 10.95
C ALA A 202 29.83 0.97 9.71
N ILE A 203 29.25 0.46 8.62
CA ILE A 203 28.97 1.26 7.40
C ILE A 203 28.03 2.43 7.72
N ARG A 204 26.96 2.19 8.50
CA ARG A 204 26.01 3.23 8.90
C ARG A 204 26.65 4.28 9.82
N ALA A 205 27.54 3.86 10.72
CA ALA A 205 28.28 4.75 11.59
C ALA A 205 29.38 5.56 10.88
N GLY A 206 29.55 5.40 9.57
CA GLY A 206 30.59 6.09 8.81
C GLY A 206 32.01 5.63 9.17
N ALA A 207 32.17 4.39 9.65
CA ALA A 207 33.48 3.86 9.99
C ALA A 207 34.46 3.88 8.80
N PRO A 208 35.76 4.08 9.05
CA PRO A 208 36.78 4.15 8.01
C PRO A 208 36.90 2.82 7.26
N ASP A 209 37.23 2.90 5.97
CA ASP A 209 37.30 1.73 5.09
C ASP A 209 38.40 0.74 5.52
N GLU A 210 39.42 1.21 6.26
CA GLU A 210 40.49 0.41 6.85
C GLU A 210 40.03 -0.45 8.04
N GLN A 211 38.87 -0.17 8.64
CA GLN A 211 38.36 -0.97 9.75
C GLN A 211 38.20 -2.43 9.30
N ARG A 212 38.67 -3.38 10.12
CA ARG A 212 38.59 -4.80 9.82
C ARG A 212 37.36 -5.43 10.46
N VAL A 213 36.61 -6.21 9.68
CA VAL A 213 35.46 -7.00 10.15
C VAL A 213 35.86 -8.47 10.19
N ALA A 214 35.70 -9.10 11.35
CA ALA A 214 35.93 -10.53 11.51
C ALA A 214 34.81 -11.33 10.83
N ILE A 215 35.18 -12.34 10.04
CA ILE A 215 34.25 -13.19 9.30
C ILE A 215 34.51 -14.65 9.70
N PRO A 216 33.50 -15.41 10.14
CA PRO A 216 33.70 -16.80 10.57
C PRO A 216 34.30 -17.66 9.45
N GLY A 217 35.44 -18.30 9.70
CA GLY A 217 36.12 -19.17 8.73
C GLY A 217 36.95 -18.43 7.67
N HIS A 218 37.09 -17.11 7.76
CA HIS A 218 37.87 -16.29 6.83
C HIS A 218 38.75 -15.28 7.58
N ASP A 219 39.78 -14.78 6.92
CA ASP A 219 40.54 -13.64 7.44
C ASP A 219 39.65 -12.41 7.56
N ALA A 220 39.89 -11.60 8.60
CA ALA A 220 39.16 -10.35 8.77
C ALA A 220 39.39 -9.44 7.56
N MET A 221 38.33 -8.89 6.97
CA MET A 221 38.39 -8.08 5.76
C MET A 221 38.17 -6.59 6.05
N HIS A 222 38.79 -5.73 5.25
CA HIS A 222 38.57 -4.29 5.30
C HIS A 222 37.12 -3.92 4.94
N LEU A 223 36.55 -2.99 5.70
CA LEU A 223 35.17 -2.54 5.56
C LEU A 223 34.91 -1.94 4.17
N GLY A 224 35.87 -1.20 3.60
CA GLY A 224 35.74 -0.63 2.25
C GLY A 224 35.55 -1.69 1.18
N LYS A 225 36.33 -2.79 1.23
CA LYS A 225 36.20 -3.92 0.30
C LYS A 225 34.85 -4.61 0.45
N LEU A 226 34.37 -4.78 1.69
CA LEU A 226 33.04 -5.32 1.94
C LEU A 226 31.94 -4.36 1.46
N ARG A 227 32.08 -3.05 1.68
CA ARG A 227 31.15 -2.00 1.23
C ARG A 227 31.01 -2.01 -0.29
N GLU A 228 32.11 -2.18 -1.03
CA GLU A 228 32.12 -2.21 -2.50
C GLU A 228 31.57 -3.51 -3.07
N ARG A 229 31.97 -4.66 -2.51
CA ARG A 229 31.70 -5.98 -3.11
C ARG A 229 30.49 -6.69 -2.53
N VAL A 230 30.24 -6.53 -1.24
CA VAL A 230 29.23 -7.31 -0.50
C VAL A 230 27.98 -6.48 -0.20
N PHE A 231 28.09 -5.15 -0.10
CA PHE A 231 26.96 -4.29 0.25
C PHE A 231 26.51 -3.40 -0.90
N GLN A 232 25.21 -3.22 -1.05
CA GLN A 232 24.63 -2.15 -1.86
C GLN A 232 24.21 -1.03 -0.92
N VAL A 233 24.93 0.08 -0.99
CA VAL A 233 24.67 1.30 -0.22
C VAL A 233 23.89 2.30 -1.08
N GLY A 234 22.85 2.90 -0.52
CA GLY A 234 22.05 3.91 -1.20
C GLY A 234 21.36 4.86 -0.22
N PRO A 235 20.64 5.88 -0.72
CA PRO A 235 19.83 6.74 0.13
C PRO A 235 18.85 5.88 0.93
N GLY A 236 18.74 6.18 2.23
CA GLY A 236 17.78 5.50 3.09
C GLY A 236 16.35 5.77 2.67
N GLN A 237 15.44 4.87 3.05
CA GLN A 237 14.02 5.03 2.79
C GLN A 237 13.48 6.35 3.36
N ARG A 238 12.70 7.08 2.55
CA ARG A 238 11.95 8.26 2.99
C ARG A 238 10.44 8.03 2.93
N VAL A 239 9.73 8.25 4.03
CA VAL A 239 8.26 8.17 4.11
C VAL A 239 7.72 9.48 4.66
N ALA A 240 6.90 10.18 3.88
CA ALA A 240 6.31 11.45 4.27
C ALA A 240 4.81 11.31 4.54
N TYR A 241 4.31 12.10 5.48
CA TYR A 241 2.91 12.14 5.93
C TYR A 241 2.47 13.59 6.11
N VAL A 242 1.44 13.95 5.38
CA VAL A 242 0.84 15.29 5.34
C VAL A 242 -0.65 15.11 5.54
N THR A 243 -1.18 15.71 6.59
CA THR A 243 -2.62 15.77 6.87
C THR A 243 -2.98 17.21 7.18
N ASP A 244 -4.25 17.55 7.02
CA ASP A 244 -4.89 18.77 7.52
C ASP A 244 -4.03 20.02 7.26
N ALA A 245 -4.05 20.47 6.01
CA ALA A 245 -3.26 21.57 5.50
C ALA A 245 -4.10 22.46 4.57
N ALA A 246 -4.09 23.77 4.83
CA ALA A 246 -4.65 24.76 3.94
C ALA A 246 -3.87 24.81 2.63
N ASP A 247 -4.58 24.98 1.50
CA ASP A 247 -4.01 25.09 0.16
C ASP A 247 -3.36 26.47 -0.09
N THR A 248 -2.30 26.79 0.66
CA THR A 248 -1.54 28.06 0.54
C THR A 248 -0.19 27.84 -0.13
N PRO A 249 0.38 28.84 -0.84
CA PRO A 249 1.71 28.72 -1.43
C PRO A 249 2.79 28.30 -0.44
N GLY A 250 2.75 28.85 0.79
CA GLY A 250 3.71 28.51 1.84
C GLY A 250 3.58 27.09 2.36
N ASN A 251 2.36 26.55 2.48
CA ASN A 251 2.18 25.13 2.82
C ASN A 251 2.66 24.23 1.67
N ARG A 252 2.31 24.57 0.42
CA ARG A 252 2.76 23.81 -0.77
C ARG A 252 4.29 23.70 -0.80
N GLU A 253 5.01 24.80 -0.61
CA GLU A 253 6.48 24.83 -0.57
C GLU A 253 7.04 23.92 0.53
N ARG A 254 6.55 24.09 1.77
CA ARG A 254 6.98 23.27 2.92
C ARG A 254 6.71 21.78 2.71
N ILE A 255 5.56 21.43 2.15
CA ILE A 255 5.21 20.03 1.85
C ILE A 255 6.16 19.47 0.78
N VAL A 256 6.41 20.22 -0.29
CA VAL A 256 7.30 19.79 -1.38
C VAL A 256 8.73 19.59 -0.86
N ASP A 257 9.22 20.49 -0.02
CA ASP A 257 10.54 20.35 0.60
C ASP A 257 10.63 19.14 1.53
N LEU A 258 9.64 18.97 2.42
CA LEU A 258 9.60 17.84 3.35
C LEU A 258 9.49 16.50 2.62
N ALA A 259 8.68 16.40 1.57
CA ALA A 259 8.40 15.12 0.90
C ALA A 259 9.25 14.88 -0.37
N ARG A 260 10.25 15.72 -0.66
CA ARG A 260 11.09 15.63 -1.86
C ARG A 260 11.69 14.23 -2.03
N GLY A 261 11.39 13.59 -3.16
CA GLY A 261 11.90 12.27 -3.52
C GLY A 261 11.45 11.12 -2.61
N ALA A 262 10.38 11.31 -1.82
CA ALA A 262 9.91 10.28 -0.89
C ALA A 262 9.61 8.95 -1.61
N ASP A 263 9.98 7.83 -0.99
CA ASP A 263 9.59 6.51 -1.49
C ASP A 263 8.06 6.30 -1.37
N HIS A 264 7.45 6.91 -0.36
CA HIS A 264 6.01 6.93 -0.17
C HIS A 264 5.57 8.23 0.51
N LEU A 265 4.73 9.00 -0.17
CA LEU A 265 4.01 10.15 0.37
C LEU A 265 2.56 9.75 0.69
N PHE A 266 2.15 9.95 1.94
CA PHE A 266 0.75 9.98 2.35
C PHE A 266 0.34 11.43 2.44
N ILE A 267 -0.69 11.83 1.70
CA ILE A 267 -1.18 13.21 1.68
C ILE A 267 -2.70 13.22 1.78
N GLU A 268 -3.26 14.11 2.60
CA GLU A 268 -4.72 14.27 2.67
C GLU A 268 -5.30 14.71 1.32
N ALA A 269 -6.54 14.30 1.08
CA ALA A 269 -7.32 14.65 -0.09
C ALA A 269 -8.80 14.77 0.32
N ALA A 270 -9.08 15.66 1.28
CA ALA A 270 -10.36 15.70 1.96
C ALA A 270 -11.55 15.97 1.03
N PHE A 271 -11.36 16.79 -0.01
CA PHE A 271 -12.42 17.23 -0.91
C PHE A 271 -12.11 17.04 -2.39
N ALA A 272 -13.14 16.83 -3.19
CA ALA A 272 -13.04 16.92 -4.65
C ALA A 272 -12.80 18.38 -5.07
N GLU A 273 -12.26 18.59 -6.26
CA GLU A 273 -12.01 19.94 -6.79
C GLU A 273 -13.29 20.78 -6.89
N ALA A 274 -14.42 20.15 -7.20
CA ALA A 274 -15.73 20.80 -7.22
C ALA A 274 -16.13 21.39 -5.85
N ASP A 275 -15.56 20.89 -4.75
CA ASP A 275 -15.82 21.32 -3.38
C ASP A 275 -14.70 22.21 -2.81
N ARG A 276 -13.84 22.83 -3.66
CA ARG A 276 -12.74 23.72 -3.26
C ARG A 276 -13.14 24.80 -2.25
N GLY A 277 -14.35 25.36 -2.37
CA GLY A 277 -14.86 26.36 -1.43
C GLY A 277 -14.95 25.83 0.00
N ARG A 278 -15.36 24.57 0.19
CA ARG A 278 -15.39 23.93 1.51
C ARG A 278 -13.99 23.58 1.98
N ALA A 279 -13.15 23.00 1.11
CA ALA A 279 -11.75 22.73 1.43
C ALA A 279 -11.07 23.98 2.00
N THR A 280 -11.24 25.13 1.34
CA THR A 280 -10.71 26.42 1.82
C THR A 280 -11.31 26.86 3.16
N ALA A 281 -12.64 26.76 3.31
CA ALA A 281 -13.33 27.19 4.53
C ALA A 281 -12.97 26.34 5.78
N THR A 282 -12.54 25.10 5.57
CA THR A 282 -12.11 24.17 6.63
C THR A 282 -10.60 23.92 6.62
N SER A 283 -9.82 24.73 5.90
CA SER A 283 -8.35 24.63 5.85
C SER A 283 -7.79 23.27 5.39
N HIS A 284 -8.40 22.66 4.37
CA HIS A 284 -8.02 21.37 3.80
C HIS A 284 -7.60 21.46 2.33
N LEU A 285 -6.98 20.39 1.84
CA LEU A 285 -6.64 20.21 0.43
C LEU A 285 -7.81 19.63 -0.38
N THR A 286 -7.88 20.02 -1.65
CA THR A 286 -8.62 19.23 -2.65
C THR A 286 -7.77 18.07 -3.16
N ALA A 287 -8.39 17.03 -3.71
CA ALA A 287 -7.72 15.91 -4.36
C ALA A 287 -6.80 16.36 -5.49
N ARG A 288 -7.23 17.37 -6.27
CA ARG A 288 -6.41 18.00 -7.30
C ARG A 288 -5.19 18.70 -6.70
N ALA A 289 -5.37 19.53 -5.66
CA ALA A 289 -4.26 20.22 -5.00
C ALA A 289 -3.25 19.22 -4.41
N ALA A 290 -3.73 18.16 -3.76
CA ALA A 290 -2.90 17.08 -3.23
C ALA A 290 -2.10 16.38 -4.35
N GLY A 291 -2.72 16.10 -5.50
CA GLY A 291 -2.04 15.54 -6.67
C GLY A 291 -0.96 16.47 -7.24
N GLU A 292 -1.24 17.78 -7.38
CA GLU A 292 -0.29 18.79 -7.87
C GLU A 292 0.93 18.91 -6.96
N ILE A 293 0.69 18.95 -5.63
CA ILE A 293 1.76 18.97 -4.63
C ILE A 293 2.59 17.68 -4.72
N ALA A 294 1.92 16.53 -4.77
CA ALA A 294 2.57 15.24 -4.84
C ALA A 294 3.43 15.09 -6.11
N HIS A 295 2.96 15.60 -7.25
CA HIS A 295 3.74 15.66 -8.49
C HIS A 295 5.04 16.45 -8.29
N ALA A 296 4.94 17.65 -7.72
CA ALA A 296 6.09 18.52 -7.46
C ALA A 296 7.14 17.91 -6.50
N THR A 297 6.74 16.97 -5.64
CA THR A 297 7.66 16.28 -4.73
C THR A 297 8.55 15.24 -5.42
N GLY A 298 8.13 14.71 -6.57
CA GLY A 298 8.77 13.57 -7.21
C GLY A 298 8.67 12.26 -6.40
N ALA A 299 7.67 12.13 -5.51
CA ALA A 299 7.47 10.93 -4.71
C ALA A 299 7.19 9.70 -5.59
N ARG A 300 7.82 8.57 -5.26
CA ARG A 300 7.70 7.31 -6.04
C ARG A 300 6.34 6.65 -5.91
N ARG A 301 5.68 6.85 -4.77
CA ARG A 301 4.35 6.34 -4.47
C ARG A 301 3.60 7.39 -3.68
N VAL A 302 2.34 7.59 -4.04
CA VAL A 302 1.43 8.52 -3.36
C VAL A 302 0.21 7.76 -2.87
N THR A 303 -0.33 8.13 -1.72
CA THR A 303 -1.59 7.59 -1.20
C THR A 303 -2.40 8.74 -0.61
N GLY A 304 -3.53 9.04 -1.24
CA GLY A 304 -4.55 9.94 -0.72
C GLY A 304 -5.29 9.31 0.45
N PHE A 305 -5.62 10.12 1.45
CA PHE A 305 -6.43 9.72 2.60
C PHE A 305 -7.19 10.92 3.19
N HIS A 306 -7.85 10.73 4.33
CA HIS A 306 -8.70 11.70 5.03
C HIS A 306 -9.85 12.24 4.18
N HIS A 307 -10.43 11.37 3.34
CA HIS A 307 -11.54 11.74 2.48
C HIS A 307 -12.77 12.10 3.33
N SER A 308 -13.43 13.20 3.00
CA SER A 308 -14.65 13.60 3.70
C SER A 308 -15.72 12.51 3.59
N ALA A 309 -16.35 12.17 4.72
CA ALA A 309 -17.43 11.17 4.80
C ALA A 309 -18.61 11.43 3.84
N ARG A 310 -18.73 12.66 3.32
CA ARG A 310 -19.74 13.05 2.33
C ARG A 310 -19.65 12.27 1.01
N TYR A 311 -18.48 11.72 0.69
CA TYR A 311 -18.28 10.90 -0.51
C TYR A 311 -18.63 9.42 -0.28
N GLY A 312 -19.20 9.09 0.89
CA GLY A 312 -19.74 7.78 1.21
C GLY A 312 -20.76 7.34 0.15
N GLY A 313 -20.39 6.36 -0.68
CA GLY A 313 -21.22 5.83 -1.76
C GLY A 313 -20.72 6.10 -3.20
N ALA A 314 -19.79 7.04 -3.40
CA ALA A 314 -19.15 7.29 -4.71
C ALA A 314 -17.62 7.47 -4.60
N PRO A 315 -16.88 6.45 -4.14
CA PRO A 315 -15.46 6.57 -3.78
C PRO A 315 -14.47 6.72 -4.95
N SER A 316 -14.92 6.86 -6.20
CA SER A 316 -14.02 6.91 -7.36
C SER A 316 -13.50 8.32 -7.69
N GLU A 317 -14.19 9.39 -7.28
CA GLU A 317 -13.83 10.75 -7.72
C GLU A 317 -12.52 11.26 -7.09
N ILE A 318 -12.38 11.14 -5.76
CA ILE A 318 -11.19 11.62 -5.04
C ILE A 318 -9.92 10.92 -5.52
N PRO A 319 -9.86 9.56 -5.57
CA PRO A 319 -8.65 8.88 -6.04
C PRO A 319 -8.34 9.16 -7.51
N ALA A 320 -9.36 9.32 -8.36
CA ALA A 320 -9.17 9.63 -9.78
C ALA A 320 -8.59 11.04 -9.98
N GLN A 321 -9.12 12.05 -9.30
CA GLN A 321 -8.62 13.43 -9.37
C GLN A 321 -7.18 13.54 -8.86
N LEU A 322 -6.87 12.89 -7.74
CA LEU A 322 -5.49 12.85 -7.22
C LEU A 322 -4.55 12.20 -8.24
N ALA A 323 -4.94 11.07 -8.81
CA ALA A 323 -4.12 10.36 -9.79
C ALA A 323 -3.91 11.18 -11.07
N ALA A 324 -4.94 11.88 -11.55
CA ALA A 324 -4.85 12.74 -12.73
C ALA A 324 -3.92 13.94 -12.51
N ALA A 325 -3.99 14.60 -11.35
CA ALA A 325 -3.11 15.73 -11.03
C ALA A 325 -1.66 15.29 -10.70
N LEU A 326 -1.46 14.06 -10.23
CA LEU A 326 -0.13 13.50 -9.98
C LEU A 326 0.67 13.27 -11.27
N ASP A 327 -0.02 12.98 -12.38
CA ASP A 327 0.58 12.72 -13.68
C ASP A 327 -0.19 13.50 -14.76
N PRO A 328 -0.02 14.83 -14.85
CA PRO A 328 -0.77 15.68 -15.77
C PRO A 328 -0.45 15.40 -17.25
N GLU A 329 0.67 14.73 -17.52
CA GLU A 329 1.03 14.24 -18.86
C GLU A 329 0.49 12.84 -19.16
N ALA A 330 -0.05 12.13 -18.15
CA ALA A 330 -0.88 10.97 -18.42
C ALA A 330 -2.17 11.45 -19.11
N PRO A 331 -2.58 10.83 -20.24
CA PRO A 331 -3.81 11.22 -20.92
C PRO A 331 -4.97 11.09 -19.92
N GLY A 332 -5.59 12.23 -19.60
CA GLY A 332 -6.58 12.36 -18.54
C GLY A 332 -7.75 11.40 -18.71
N GLU A 333 -8.07 10.66 -17.66
CA GLU A 333 -9.36 10.00 -17.53
C GLU A 333 -10.38 11.07 -17.10
N GLU A 334 -10.97 11.78 -18.07
CA GLU A 334 -12.24 12.47 -17.80
C GLU A 334 -13.32 11.41 -17.55
N MET A 335 -13.91 11.43 -16.35
CA MET A 335 -15.15 10.71 -16.05
C MET A 335 -16.30 11.39 -16.81
N GLY A 336 -16.44 11.02 -18.08
CA GLY A 336 -17.52 11.37 -18.98
C GLY A 336 -17.20 10.75 -20.34
N ALA A 337 -17.98 9.76 -20.78
CA ALA A 337 -17.73 8.93 -21.96
C ALA A 337 -17.51 9.73 -23.28
N PRO A 338 -16.99 9.09 -24.36
CA PRO A 338 -16.16 7.89 -24.44
C PRO A 338 -14.71 8.25 -24.85
N THR A 339 -13.73 7.68 -24.16
CA THR A 339 -12.46 7.35 -24.82
C THR A 339 -12.80 6.57 -26.09
N ASP A 340 -12.20 6.93 -27.22
CA ASP A 340 -12.26 6.13 -28.46
C ASP A 340 -12.31 4.64 -28.09
N PRO A 341 -13.40 3.91 -28.38
CA PRO A 341 -13.56 2.52 -27.96
C PRO A 341 -12.39 1.65 -28.45
N ASP A 342 -11.67 2.09 -29.48
CA ASP A 342 -10.50 1.39 -29.99
C ASP A 342 -9.23 1.57 -29.12
N VAL A 343 -9.19 2.52 -28.18
CA VAL A 343 -8.05 2.76 -27.29
C VAL A 343 -8.19 2.00 -25.96
N GLU A 344 -7.33 0.99 -25.75
CA GLU A 344 -7.31 0.20 -24.51
C GLU A 344 -7.02 1.08 -23.28
N PRO A 345 -7.72 0.92 -22.13
CA PRO A 345 -7.46 1.73 -20.96
C PRO A 345 -6.04 1.59 -20.42
N ASN A 346 -5.47 2.69 -19.92
CA ASN A 346 -4.08 2.74 -19.44
C ASN A 346 -3.78 1.71 -18.35
N TRP A 347 -4.72 1.46 -17.44
CA TRP A 347 -4.54 0.47 -16.38
C TRP A 347 -4.46 -0.96 -16.94
N VAL A 348 -5.21 -1.28 -18.01
CA VAL A 348 -5.14 -2.58 -18.69
C VAL A 348 -3.77 -2.73 -19.35
N ARG A 349 -3.32 -1.73 -20.12
CA ARG A 349 -1.97 -1.70 -20.71
C ARG A 349 -0.87 -1.87 -19.67
N ARG A 350 -0.98 -1.15 -18.56
CA ARG A 350 -0.01 -1.19 -17.46
C ARG A 350 0.06 -2.57 -16.82
N TRP A 351 -1.08 -3.21 -16.56
CA TRP A 351 -1.13 -4.55 -15.99
C TRP A 351 -0.58 -5.58 -16.97
N ARG A 352 -0.88 -5.47 -18.28
CA ARG A 352 -0.28 -6.36 -19.29
C ARG A 352 1.25 -6.28 -19.28
N ARG A 353 1.81 -5.08 -19.10
CA ARG A 353 3.27 -4.86 -19.10
C ARG A 353 3.95 -5.26 -17.78
N ASN A 354 3.37 -4.88 -16.64
CA ASN A 354 4.04 -4.92 -15.35
C ASN A 354 3.46 -5.95 -14.37
N GLY A 355 2.32 -6.55 -14.73
CA GLY A 355 1.51 -7.34 -13.81
C GLY A 355 0.76 -6.50 -12.78
N ALA A 356 -0.15 -7.16 -12.07
CA ALA A 356 -0.82 -6.64 -10.89
C ALA A 356 -0.77 -7.68 -9.77
N SER A 357 -1.00 -7.28 -8.53
CA SER A 357 -1.27 -8.26 -7.48
C SER A 357 -2.72 -8.73 -7.56
N THR A 358 -3.00 -9.98 -7.19
CA THR A 358 -4.38 -10.49 -7.08
C THR A 358 -5.28 -9.59 -6.24
N LYS A 359 -4.74 -8.98 -5.16
CA LYS A 359 -5.48 -8.03 -4.31
C LYS A 359 -5.89 -6.76 -5.07
N ALA A 360 -4.96 -6.16 -5.82
CA ALA A 360 -5.25 -4.99 -6.65
C ALA A 360 -6.25 -5.33 -7.78
N ALA A 361 -6.15 -6.54 -8.33
CA ALA A 361 -7.06 -7.02 -9.37
C ALA A 361 -8.50 -7.18 -8.85
N LEU A 362 -8.66 -7.76 -7.65
CA LEU A 362 -9.95 -7.86 -6.97
C LEU A 362 -10.55 -6.49 -6.66
N ALA A 363 -9.77 -5.56 -6.11
CA ALA A 363 -10.25 -4.21 -5.79
C ALA A 363 -10.72 -3.46 -7.03
N ARG A 364 -10.01 -3.61 -8.17
CA ARG A 364 -10.45 -3.02 -9.44
C ARG A 364 -11.72 -3.69 -9.96
N PHE A 365 -11.79 -5.01 -9.91
CA PHE A 365 -12.98 -5.76 -10.32
C PHE A 365 -14.23 -5.33 -9.54
N ASP A 366 -14.09 -5.10 -8.24
CA ASP A 366 -15.19 -4.64 -7.37
C ASP A 366 -15.68 -3.23 -7.72
N GLY A 367 -14.80 -2.37 -8.24
CA GLY A 367 -15.14 -1.00 -8.64
C GLY A 367 -15.69 -0.86 -10.06
N LEU A 368 -15.74 -1.93 -10.86
CA LEU A 368 -16.22 -1.87 -12.24
C LEU A 368 -17.74 -2.12 -12.31
N PRO A 369 -18.47 -1.49 -13.26
CA PRO A 369 -19.90 -1.74 -13.45
C PRO A 369 -20.23 -3.19 -13.83
N VAL A 370 -21.41 -3.66 -13.44
CA VAL A 370 -21.94 -4.98 -13.86
C VAL A 370 -22.39 -4.96 -15.32
N VAL A 371 -22.31 -6.13 -15.97
CA VAL A 371 -22.81 -6.39 -17.33
C VAL A 371 -23.97 -7.38 -17.27
N THR A 372 -24.92 -7.28 -18.20
CA THR A 372 -26.06 -8.19 -18.38
C THR A 372 -25.76 -9.28 -19.42
N PRO A 373 -26.49 -10.42 -19.42
CA PRO A 373 -26.23 -11.49 -20.38
C PRO A 373 -26.42 -11.05 -21.83
N ASP A 374 -27.41 -10.19 -22.11
CA ASP A 374 -27.71 -9.72 -23.46
C ASP A 374 -26.59 -8.86 -24.05
N GLU A 375 -25.90 -8.07 -23.21
CA GLU A 375 -24.74 -7.26 -23.60
C GLU A 375 -23.50 -8.11 -23.95
N MET A 376 -23.49 -9.39 -23.60
CA MET A 376 -22.35 -10.28 -23.82
C MET A 376 -22.46 -11.10 -25.11
N ALA A 377 -23.60 -11.10 -25.80
CA ALA A 377 -23.80 -11.89 -27.01
C ALA A 377 -22.75 -11.54 -28.08
N GLY A 378 -22.14 -12.57 -28.69
CA GLY A 378 -21.14 -12.42 -29.74
C GLY A 378 -19.80 -13.13 -29.44
N ALA A 379 -18.83 -12.89 -30.32
CA ALA A 379 -17.48 -13.41 -30.18
C ALA A 379 -16.58 -12.38 -29.49
N TRP A 380 -15.76 -12.86 -28.56
CA TRP A 380 -14.87 -12.04 -27.75
C TRP A 380 -13.46 -12.59 -27.80
N ARG A 381 -12.50 -11.75 -28.16
CA ARG A 381 -11.08 -12.05 -28.06
C ARG A 381 -10.66 -12.01 -26.60
N GLY A 382 -9.98 -13.04 -26.13
CA GLY A 382 -9.56 -13.18 -24.74
C GLY A 382 -8.06 -13.07 -24.56
N ASP A 383 -7.64 -12.33 -23.54
CA ASP A 383 -6.25 -12.24 -23.10
C ASP A 383 -6.13 -12.35 -21.57
N GLY A 384 -5.22 -13.17 -21.08
CA GLY A 384 -4.90 -13.29 -19.67
C GLY A 384 -4.20 -12.06 -19.09
N MET A 385 -4.56 -11.73 -17.85
CA MET A 385 -3.94 -10.63 -17.11
C MET A 385 -2.96 -11.17 -16.08
N PRO A 386 -1.67 -10.77 -16.13
CA PRO A 386 -0.65 -11.33 -15.24
C PRO A 386 -0.88 -10.84 -13.81
N THR A 387 -1.40 -11.73 -12.97
CA THR A 387 -1.68 -11.46 -11.55
C THR A 387 -0.88 -12.34 -10.60
N GLY A 388 0.05 -13.14 -11.14
CA GLY A 388 0.86 -14.12 -10.41
C GLY A 388 0.19 -15.49 -10.34
N HIS A 389 -0.84 -15.75 -11.15
CA HIS A 389 -1.57 -17.00 -11.15
C HIS A 389 -0.80 -18.11 -11.91
N PRO A 390 -0.88 -19.39 -11.49
CA PRO A 390 -0.15 -20.49 -12.14
C PRO A 390 -0.45 -20.68 -13.64
N LEU A 391 -1.61 -20.22 -14.11
CA LEU A 391 -2.03 -20.29 -15.51
C LEU A 391 -1.67 -19.06 -16.34
N ASP A 392 -1.05 -18.03 -15.77
CA ASP A 392 -0.72 -16.80 -16.50
C ASP A 392 0.06 -17.11 -17.80
N GLY A 393 -0.44 -16.60 -18.92
CA GLY A 393 0.14 -16.78 -20.25
C GLY A 393 0.06 -18.20 -20.80
N LEU A 394 -0.67 -19.14 -20.18
CA LEU A 394 -0.75 -20.53 -20.65
C LEU A 394 -1.70 -20.67 -21.86
N LEU A 395 -2.93 -20.17 -21.74
CA LEU A 395 -3.96 -20.34 -22.76
C LEU A 395 -3.56 -19.66 -24.08
N GLU A 396 -2.97 -18.48 -23.99
CA GLU A 396 -2.47 -17.67 -25.11
C GLU A 396 -1.39 -18.43 -25.88
N ARG A 397 -0.47 -19.10 -25.17
CA ARG A 397 0.57 -19.94 -25.79
C ARG A 397 0.01 -21.17 -26.50
N LEU A 398 -1.15 -21.66 -26.06
CA LEU A 398 -1.87 -22.76 -26.68
C LEU A 398 -2.76 -22.28 -27.86
N GLY A 399 -2.80 -20.97 -28.13
CA GLY A 399 -3.57 -20.38 -29.23
C GLY A 399 -5.03 -20.10 -28.88
N TRP A 400 -5.32 -19.89 -27.59
CA TRP A 400 -6.63 -19.44 -27.14
C TRP A 400 -6.92 -18.08 -27.78
N ARG A 401 -8.07 -18.01 -28.46
CA ARG A 401 -8.56 -16.82 -29.13
C ARG A 401 -9.52 -16.06 -28.22
N GLY A 402 -10.35 -16.77 -27.45
CA GLY A 402 -11.28 -16.15 -26.51
C GLY A 402 -12.53 -16.98 -26.23
N LYS A 403 -13.68 -16.30 -26.14
CA LYS A 403 -14.98 -16.86 -25.75
C LYS A 403 -16.05 -16.47 -26.77
N ARG A 404 -17.12 -17.27 -26.85
CA ARG A 404 -18.32 -16.92 -27.63
C ARG A 404 -19.55 -17.11 -26.75
N PHE A 405 -20.46 -16.15 -26.82
CA PHE A 405 -21.75 -16.20 -26.12
C PHE A 405 -22.87 -16.10 -27.13
N ASP A 406 -23.81 -17.03 -27.05
CA ASP A 406 -24.98 -17.11 -27.90
C ASP A 406 -26.12 -16.28 -27.26
N GLY A 407 -27.05 -15.79 -28.09
CA GLY A 407 -28.16 -14.92 -27.63
C GLY A 407 -29.19 -15.61 -26.72
N ASP A 408 -29.15 -16.94 -26.61
CA ASP A 408 -29.96 -17.73 -25.68
C ASP A 408 -29.27 -17.96 -24.32
N GLY A 409 -28.09 -17.35 -24.12
CA GLY A 409 -27.29 -17.47 -22.90
C GLY A 409 -26.37 -18.69 -22.88
N ARG A 410 -26.30 -19.52 -23.92
CA ARG A 410 -25.29 -20.58 -24.03
C ARG A 410 -23.93 -19.99 -24.43
N ALA A 411 -22.84 -20.68 -24.06
CA ALA A 411 -21.50 -20.14 -24.32
C ALA A 411 -20.46 -21.23 -24.62
N ASP A 412 -19.47 -20.87 -25.45
CA ASP A 412 -18.23 -21.58 -25.69
C ASP A 412 -17.08 -20.91 -24.93
N PRO A 413 -16.63 -21.50 -23.81
CA PRO A 413 -15.66 -20.83 -22.94
C PRO A 413 -14.22 -20.82 -23.46
N LEU A 414 -13.93 -21.65 -24.45
CA LEU A 414 -12.59 -21.95 -24.95
C LEU A 414 -12.61 -22.06 -26.47
N VAL A 415 -12.55 -20.91 -27.15
CA VAL A 415 -12.42 -20.82 -28.61
C VAL A 415 -10.94 -20.63 -28.96
N PHE A 416 -10.39 -21.50 -29.80
CA PHE A 416 -8.98 -21.51 -30.22
C PHE A 416 -8.86 -21.23 -31.72
N HIS A 417 -7.76 -20.65 -32.19
CA HIS A 417 -7.56 -20.42 -33.62
C HIS A 417 -7.58 -21.74 -34.44
N PRO A 418 -8.30 -21.81 -35.58
CA PRO A 418 -8.98 -20.73 -36.31
C PRO A 418 -10.50 -20.61 -36.04
N GLY A 419 -10.96 -20.76 -34.80
CA GLY A 419 -12.38 -20.71 -34.40
C GLY A 419 -12.93 -22.02 -33.81
N LEU A 420 -12.06 -22.95 -33.43
CA LEU A 420 -12.41 -24.25 -32.88
C LEU A 420 -12.77 -24.13 -31.39
N ALA A 421 -14.02 -24.43 -31.03
CA ALA A 421 -14.45 -24.57 -29.64
C ALA A 421 -13.97 -25.92 -29.06
N LEU A 422 -13.31 -25.87 -27.91
CA LEU A 422 -12.84 -27.06 -27.19
C LEU A 422 -13.68 -27.30 -25.94
N ASP A 423 -13.95 -28.56 -25.63
CA ASP A 423 -14.65 -28.94 -24.40
C ASP A 423 -13.72 -28.70 -23.20
N PRO A 424 -14.06 -27.78 -22.29
CA PRO A 424 -13.27 -27.55 -21.10
C PRO A 424 -13.09 -28.84 -20.30
N ALA A 425 -14.08 -29.74 -20.22
CA ALA A 425 -14.00 -30.98 -19.45
C ALA A 425 -12.85 -31.92 -19.87
N LEU A 426 -12.37 -31.79 -21.11
CA LEU A 426 -11.24 -32.57 -21.62
C LEU A 426 -9.87 -31.90 -21.34
N MET A 427 -9.87 -30.69 -20.77
CA MET A 427 -8.66 -29.98 -20.37
C MET A 427 -8.20 -30.41 -18.97
N PRO A 428 -6.95 -30.86 -18.79
CA PRO A 428 -6.44 -31.35 -17.52
C PRO A 428 -6.07 -30.19 -16.57
N LEU A 429 -7.05 -29.40 -16.14
CA LEU A 429 -6.86 -28.18 -15.34
C LEU A 429 -6.08 -28.44 -14.04
N THR A 430 -6.38 -29.52 -13.33
CA THR A 430 -5.70 -29.93 -12.10
C THR A 430 -4.20 -30.17 -12.32
N VAL A 431 -3.84 -30.81 -13.43
CA VAL A 431 -2.44 -31.05 -13.83
C VAL A 431 -1.74 -29.72 -14.14
N ALA A 432 -2.42 -28.83 -14.89
CA ALA A 432 -1.87 -27.52 -15.25
C ALA A 432 -1.62 -26.62 -14.04
N LEU A 433 -2.52 -26.63 -13.06
CA LEU A 433 -2.37 -25.89 -11.80
C LEU A 433 -1.27 -26.47 -10.89
N ARG A 434 -1.15 -27.81 -10.82
CA ARG A 434 -0.17 -28.50 -9.97
C ARG A 434 1.25 -28.44 -10.52
N TRP A 435 1.41 -28.50 -11.85
CA TRP A 435 2.71 -28.49 -12.51
C TRP A 435 2.81 -27.44 -13.62
N PRO A 436 2.73 -26.13 -13.29
CA PRO A 436 2.65 -25.06 -14.27
C PRO A 436 3.89 -24.98 -15.17
N ARG A 437 5.08 -25.37 -14.67
CA ARG A 437 6.30 -25.43 -15.50
C ARG A 437 6.23 -26.50 -16.60
N LEU A 438 5.65 -27.66 -16.29
CA LEU A 438 5.49 -28.75 -17.24
C LEU A 438 4.43 -28.40 -18.29
N ALA A 439 3.29 -27.86 -17.85
CA ALA A 439 2.21 -27.42 -18.74
C ALA A 439 2.65 -26.33 -19.73
N ARG A 440 3.67 -25.54 -19.37
CA ARG A 440 4.25 -24.47 -20.17
C ARG A 440 5.39 -24.92 -21.09
N SER A 441 5.72 -26.21 -21.11
CA SER A 441 6.85 -26.75 -21.87
C SER A 441 6.57 -26.78 -23.39
N VAL A 442 7.63 -26.63 -24.19
CA VAL A 442 7.56 -26.68 -25.65
C VAL A 442 6.92 -27.98 -26.18
N PRO A 443 7.24 -29.18 -25.64
CA PRO A 443 6.60 -30.42 -26.08
C PRO A 443 5.08 -30.45 -25.84
N VAL A 444 4.61 -29.92 -24.71
CA VAL A 444 3.16 -29.85 -24.41
C VAL A 444 2.45 -28.93 -25.41
N ARG A 445 3.04 -27.78 -25.74
CA ARG A 445 2.49 -26.87 -26.76
C ARG A 445 2.43 -27.53 -28.15
N ALA A 446 3.51 -28.21 -28.56
CA ALA A 446 3.56 -28.89 -29.85
C ALA A 446 2.55 -30.04 -29.93
N GLY A 447 2.45 -30.85 -28.88
CA GLY A 447 1.49 -31.95 -28.76
C GLY A 447 0.04 -31.46 -28.76
N PHE A 448 -0.25 -30.34 -28.09
CA PHE A 448 -1.58 -29.74 -28.05
C PHE A 448 -2.13 -29.44 -29.46
N GLY A 449 -1.27 -28.94 -30.36
CA GLY A 449 -1.64 -28.68 -31.75
C GLY A 449 -2.11 -29.91 -32.53
N LEU A 450 -1.57 -31.10 -32.21
CA LEU A 450 -1.94 -32.37 -32.82
C LEU A 450 -3.24 -32.94 -32.25
N VAL A 451 -3.46 -32.79 -30.93
CA VAL A 451 -4.62 -33.41 -30.25
C VAL A 451 -5.85 -32.51 -30.16
N ARG A 452 -5.74 -31.19 -30.44
CA ARG A 452 -6.85 -30.23 -30.30
C ARG A 452 -8.12 -30.62 -31.04
N GLY A 453 -8.01 -31.30 -32.18
CA GLY A 453 -9.18 -31.78 -32.94
C GLY A 453 -10.02 -32.81 -32.18
N ALA A 454 -9.37 -33.66 -31.38
CA ALA A 454 -10.03 -34.64 -30.53
C ALA A 454 -10.68 -34.01 -29.28
N LEU A 455 -10.26 -32.79 -28.91
CA LEU A 455 -10.79 -32.04 -27.77
C LEU A 455 -11.99 -31.15 -28.14
N ARG A 456 -12.49 -31.26 -29.38
CA ARG A 456 -13.56 -30.41 -29.91
C ARG A 456 -14.86 -30.58 -29.11
N ALA A 457 -15.47 -29.45 -28.76
CA ALA A 457 -16.78 -29.42 -28.11
C ALA A 457 -17.87 -29.91 -29.09
N ARG A 458 -18.85 -30.66 -28.57
CA ARG A 458 -20.03 -31.13 -29.33
C ARG A 458 -21.16 -30.09 -29.38
N GLY A 459 -21.01 -29.01 -28.63
CA GLY A 459 -21.93 -27.87 -28.49
C GLY A 459 -21.41 -26.92 -27.41
N PRO A 460 -22.15 -25.84 -27.10
CA PRO A 460 -21.80 -24.93 -26.02
C PRO A 460 -21.60 -25.70 -24.70
N ALA A 461 -20.59 -25.31 -23.92
CA ALA A 461 -20.16 -26.03 -22.71
C ALA A 461 -20.36 -25.23 -21.41
N ALA A 462 -21.03 -24.08 -21.49
CA ALA A 462 -21.37 -23.24 -20.36
C ALA A 462 -22.67 -22.47 -20.61
N SER A 463 -23.22 -21.92 -19.53
CA SER A 463 -24.40 -21.03 -19.56
C SER A 463 -24.12 -19.73 -18.83
N LEU A 464 -24.68 -18.63 -19.32
CA LEU A 464 -24.76 -17.36 -18.61
C LEU A 464 -25.88 -17.41 -17.57
N ALA A 465 -25.60 -16.88 -16.39
CA ALA A 465 -26.56 -16.72 -15.32
C ALA A 465 -26.29 -15.41 -14.55
N ARG A 466 -27.34 -14.87 -13.92
CA ARG A 466 -27.16 -13.81 -12.93
C ARG A 466 -26.77 -14.43 -11.60
N VAL A 467 -25.59 -14.08 -11.11
CA VAL A 467 -25.00 -14.62 -9.88
C VAL A 467 -24.57 -13.47 -8.99
N GLU A 468 -24.96 -13.53 -7.73
CA GLU A 468 -24.44 -12.61 -6.72
C GLU A 468 -22.99 -12.99 -6.41
N PHE A 469 -22.09 -12.05 -6.61
CA PHE A 469 -20.68 -12.24 -6.34
C PHE A 469 -20.08 -10.96 -5.81
N ARG A 470 -19.43 -11.07 -4.64
CA ARG A 470 -18.77 -9.96 -3.94
C ARG A 470 -19.71 -8.77 -3.70
N GLY A 471 -20.95 -9.06 -3.29
CA GLY A 471 -21.96 -8.04 -2.94
C GLY A 471 -22.66 -7.38 -4.12
N CYS A 472 -22.48 -7.89 -5.34
CA CYS A 472 -23.17 -7.38 -6.53
C CYS A 472 -23.77 -8.53 -7.36
N LEU A 473 -25.04 -8.39 -7.76
CA LEU A 473 -25.69 -9.28 -8.72
C LEU A 473 -25.26 -8.90 -10.14
N GLY A 474 -24.48 -9.78 -10.80
CA GLY A 474 -23.97 -9.55 -12.15
C GLY A 474 -24.00 -10.82 -13.00
N THR A 475 -23.57 -10.71 -14.25
CA THR A 475 -23.48 -11.87 -15.14
C THR A 475 -22.24 -12.71 -14.84
N ALA A 476 -22.45 -14.02 -14.77
CA ALA A 476 -21.41 -15.02 -14.69
C ALA A 476 -21.65 -16.12 -15.72
N MET A 477 -20.57 -16.74 -16.21
CA MET A 477 -20.61 -17.93 -17.04
C MET A 477 -20.25 -19.15 -16.20
N ILE A 478 -21.17 -20.10 -16.11
CA ILE A 478 -21.05 -21.31 -15.32
C ILE A 478 -20.75 -22.46 -16.28
N TYR A 479 -19.62 -23.15 -16.06
CA TYR A 479 -19.22 -24.28 -16.89
C TYR A 479 -20.05 -25.51 -16.54
N ASP A 480 -20.59 -26.21 -17.54
CA ASP A 480 -21.54 -27.30 -17.33
C ASP A 480 -20.89 -28.53 -16.66
N ARG A 481 -19.59 -28.73 -16.88
CA ARG A 481 -18.85 -29.96 -16.52
C ARG A 481 -17.55 -29.71 -15.75
N GLN A 482 -17.32 -28.47 -15.31
CA GLN A 482 -16.16 -28.09 -14.50
C GLN A 482 -16.59 -27.15 -13.37
N PRO A 483 -15.96 -27.22 -12.17
CA PRO A 483 -16.23 -26.30 -11.07
C PRO A 483 -15.54 -24.96 -11.31
N ILE A 484 -15.94 -24.29 -12.39
CA ILE A 484 -15.43 -23.00 -12.83
C ILE A 484 -16.61 -22.06 -13.02
N VAL A 485 -16.47 -20.86 -12.48
CA VAL A 485 -17.39 -19.75 -12.72
C VAL A 485 -16.57 -18.54 -13.14
N ASP A 486 -16.87 -18.00 -14.32
CA ASP A 486 -16.29 -16.74 -14.78
C ASP A 486 -17.25 -15.60 -14.46
N HIS A 487 -16.82 -14.62 -13.68
CA HIS A 487 -17.58 -13.41 -13.39
C HIS A 487 -17.11 -12.26 -14.27
N PHE A 488 -18.03 -11.41 -14.72
CA PHE A 488 -17.72 -10.32 -15.64
C PHE A 488 -18.07 -8.94 -15.09
N ARG A 489 -17.25 -7.95 -15.46
CA ARG A 489 -17.48 -6.53 -15.23
C ARG A 489 -17.13 -5.72 -16.48
N ARG A 490 -17.87 -4.65 -16.72
CA ARG A 490 -17.67 -3.77 -17.87
C ARG A 490 -16.45 -2.90 -17.64
N ILE A 491 -15.50 -2.93 -18.57
CA ILE A 491 -14.38 -1.98 -18.62
C ILE A 491 -14.82 -0.76 -19.44
N ASP A 492 -15.34 -1.01 -20.64
CA ASP A 492 -15.86 -0.03 -21.59
C ASP A 492 -16.89 -0.72 -22.52
N GLU A 493 -17.33 -0.05 -23.59
CA GLU A 493 -18.32 -0.56 -24.55
C GLU A 493 -17.87 -1.84 -25.28
N THR A 494 -16.57 -2.05 -25.42
CA THR A 494 -15.99 -3.15 -26.20
C THR A 494 -15.19 -4.12 -25.35
N ARG A 495 -14.98 -3.84 -24.06
CA ARG A 495 -14.10 -4.64 -23.20
C ARG A 495 -14.75 -5.03 -21.87
N LEU A 496 -14.51 -6.27 -21.46
CA LEU A 496 -14.92 -6.81 -20.17
C LEU A 496 -13.70 -7.30 -19.39
N LEU A 497 -13.71 -7.09 -18.08
CA LEU A 497 -12.81 -7.76 -17.15
C LEU A 497 -13.49 -9.04 -16.68
N GLY A 498 -12.84 -10.17 -16.94
CA GLY A 498 -13.23 -11.49 -16.48
C GLY A 498 -12.41 -11.95 -15.29
N LEU A 499 -13.07 -12.61 -14.35
CA LEU A 499 -12.49 -13.27 -13.20
C LEU A 499 -12.97 -14.72 -13.16
N MET A 500 -12.06 -15.66 -13.36
CA MET A 500 -12.33 -17.10 -13.24
C MET A 500 -12.12 -17.54 -11.80
N GLN A 501 -13.17 -18.11 -11.20
CA GLN A 501 -13.15 -18.71 -9.87
C GLN A 501 -13.20 -20.24 -9.97
N THR A 502 -12.35 -20.90 -9.19
CA THR A 502 -12.37 -22.35 -8.98
C THR A 502 -11.89 -22.68 -7.57
N PRO A 503 -12.34 -23.79 -6.93
CA PRO A 503 -11.85 -24.20 -5.62
C PRO A 503 -10.35 -24.57 -5.58
N LEU A 504 -9.72 -24.75 -6.74
CA LEU A 504 -8.38 -25.32 -6.87
C LEU A 504 -7.24 -24.29 -6.81
N ALA A 505 -7.54 -23.00 -6.97
CA ALA A 505 -6.53 -21.95 -7.07
C ALA A 505 -7.13 -20.56 -6.76
N PRO A 506 -6.28 -19.54 -6.48
CA PRO A 506 -6.72 -18.14 -6.45
C PRO A 506 -7.37 -17.71 -7.77
N PRO A 507 -8.11 -16.59 -7.80
CA PRO A 507 -8.78 -16.13 -9.01
C PRO A 507 -7.80 -15.87 -10.16
N TYR A 508 -8.19 -16.28 -11.37
CA TYR A 508 -7.48 -15.96 -12.61
C TYR A 508 -8.19 -14.81 -13.32
N PHE A 509 -7.43 -13.81 -13.79
CA PHE A 509 -7.98 -12.63 -14.43
C PHE A 509 -7.69 -12.63 -15.92
N PHE A 510 -8.65 -12.16 -16.71
CA PHE A 510 -8.52 -12.02 -18.16
C PHE A 510 -9.35 -10.84 -18.65
N VAL A 511 -9.01 -10.30 -19.81
CA VAL A 511 -9.80 -9.28 -20.51
C VAL A 511 -10.43 -9.92 -21.73
N LEU A 512 -11.69 -9.59 -21.98
CA LEU A 512 -12.39 -9.90 -23.22
C LEU A 512 -12.55 -8.61 -24.02
N THR A 513 -12.28 -8.65 -25.32
CA THR A 513 -12.54 -7.56 -26.27
C THR A 513 -13.50 -8.06 -27.35
N ALA A 514 -14.61 -7.36 -27.57
CA ALA A 514 -15.59 -7.72 -28.58
C ALA A 514 -14.94 -7.76 -29.97
N GLU A 515 -15.24 -8.80 -30.74
CA GLU A 515 -14.83 -8.89 -32.13
C GLU A 515 -15.92 -8.28 -33.02
N ARG A 516 -15.56 -7.22 -33.76
CA ARG A 516 -16.44 -6.56 -34.73
C ARG A 516 -16.73 -7.45 -35.92
#